data_AF-A0A925XMD3-F1
#
_entry.id   AF-A0A925XMD3-F1
#
_cell.length_a   1.000
_cell.length_b   1.000
_cell.length_c   1.000
_cell.angle_alpha   90.00
_cell.angle_beta   90.00
_cell.angle_gamma   90.00
#
_symmetry.space_group_name_H-M   'P 1'
#
loop_
_entity.id
_entity.type
_entity.pdbx_description
1 polymer ?
#
loop_
_entity_poly.entity_id
_entity_poly.type
_entity_poly.pdbx_seq_one_letter_code
_entity_poly.pdbx_strand_id
1 'polypeptide(L)' 'AASPALALYLIDFGALTAEIVAAPAAFGFTNVTAPCFNTLVPSPTLCATPNTYTYWDPFHPTAAAHAVIANRAAATIGR' A
#
# COMPACT_ATOMS: atom_id res chain seq x y z
N ALA A 1 -26.34 -17.03 -16.85
CA ALA A 1 -27.01 -17.39 -15.58
C ALA A 1 -26.59 -16.39 -14.52
N ALA A 2 -27.50 -15.89 -13.68
CA ALA A 2 -27.19 -15.03 -12.54
C ALA A 2 -27.00 -15.89 -11.28
N SER A 3 -26.07 -15.52 -10.40
CA SER A 3 -25.80 -16.20 -9.11
C SER A 3 -26.26 -15.30 -7.96
N PRO A 4 -27.50 -15.41 -7.47
CA PRO A 4 -28.10 -14.46 -6.51
C PRO A 4 -27.40 -14.40 -5.14
N ALA A 5 -26.60 -15.42 -4.81
CA ALA A 5 -25.85 -15.49 -3.56
C ALA A 5 -24.41 -14.95 -3.66
N LEU A 6 -23.96 -14.52 -4.85
CA LEU A 6 -22.62 -13.97 -5.03
C LEU A 6 -22.60 -12.50 -4.61
N ALA A 7 -21.85 -12.19 -3.55
CA ALA A 7 -21.52 -10.81 -3.18
C ALA A 7 -20.17 -10.42 -3.80
N LEU A 8 -20.17 -9.35 -4.60
CA LEU A 8 -18.96 -8.78 -5.19
C LEU A 8 -18.64 -7.46 -4.49
N TYR A 9 -17.39 -7.34 -4.07
CA TYR A 9 -16.86 -6.15 -3.42
C TYR A 9 -15.72 -5.59 -4.27
N LEU A 10 -15.73 -4.27 -4.49
CA LEU A 10 -14.68 -3.58 -5.21
C LEU A 10 -13.76 -2.87 -4.23
N ILE A 11 -12.45 -3.07 -4.39
CA ILE A 11 -11.42 -2.27 -3.73
C ILE A 11 -10.77 -1.40 -4.79
N ASP A 12 -10.95 -0.08 -4.68
CA ASP A 12 -10.28 0.87 -5.55
C ASP A 12 -8.88 1.18 -5.00
N PHE A 13 -7.90 0.44 -5.51
CA PHE A 13 -6.48 0.64 -5.17
C PHE A 13 -5.92 1.97 -5.68
N GLY A 14 -6.45 2.50 -6.79
CA GLY A 14 -6.01 3.77 -7.34
C GLY A 14 -6.38 4.92 -6.41
N ALA A 15 -7.63 4.94 -5.94
CA ALA A 15 -8.10 5.91 -4.96
C ALA A 15 -7.33 5.81 -3.64
N LEU A 16 -7.13 4.59 -3.10
CA LEU A 16 -6.35 4.39 -1.88
C LEU A 16 -4.91 4.91 -2.01
N THR A 17 -4.27 4.66 -3.15
CA THR A 17 -2.91 5.16 -3.40
C THR A 17 -2.88 6.68 -3.49
N ALA A 18 -3.87 7.30 -4.14
CA ALA A 18 -3.99 8.75 -4.20
C ALA A 18 -4.20 9.39 -2.81
N GLU A 19 -4.99 8.77 -1.93
CA GLU A 19 -5.15 9.19 -0.54
C GLU A 19 -3.82 9.12 0.24
N ILE A 20 -3.09 8.00 0.11
CA ILE A 20 -1.78 7.82 0.75
C ILE A 20 -0.78 8.90 0.28
N VAL A 21 -0.73 9.19 -1.02
CA VAL A 21 0.16 10.20 -1.57
C VAL A 21 -0.24 11.61 -1.12
N ALA A 22 -1.54 11.91 -1.04
CA ALA A 22 -2.04 13.22 -0.63
C ALA A 22 -1.82 13.50 0.88
N ALA A 23 -1.88 12.47 1.73
CA ALA A 23 -1.78 12.62 3.18
C ALA A 23 -0.97 11.49 3.84
N PRO A 24 0.32 11.33 3.52
CA PRO A 24 1.10 10.16 3.93
C PRO A 24 1.20 9.96 5.44
N ALA A 25 1.32 11.06 6.19
CA ALA A 25 1.36 11.03 7.65
C ALA A 25 0.08 10.46 8.28
N ALA A 26 -1.09 10.61 7.64
CA ALA A 26 -2.35 10.02 8.11
C ALA A 26 -2.33 8.48 8.07
N PHE A 27 -1.45 7.90 7.25
CA PHE A 27 -1.25 6.46 7.12
C PHE A 27 0.04 5.97 7.79
N GLY A 28 0.77 6.85 8.50
CA GLY A 28 2.04 6.51 9.15
C GLY A 28 3.25 6.50 8.22
N PHE A 29 3.14 7.02 6.99
CA PHE A 29 4.25 7.08 6.05
C PHE A 29 4.93 8.45 6.05
N THR A 30 6.24 8.44 5.85
CA THR A 30 7.09 9.62 5.62
C THR A 30 7.66 9.64 4.21
N ASN A 31 7.63 8.50 3.48
CA ASN A 31 8.10 8.41 2.11
C ASN A 31 7.12 7.58 1.26
N VAL A 32 6.61 8.18 0.18
CA VAL A 32 5.65 7.57 -0.75
C VAL A 32 6.15 7.52 -2.19
N THR A 33 7.44 7.81 -2.42
CA THR A 33 7.99 7.97 -3.77
C THR A 33 9.20 7.07 -4.02
N ALA A 34 10.09 6.91 -3.04
CA ALA A 34 11.30 6.12 -3.18
C ALA A 34 11.16 4.73 -2.52
N PRO A 35 11.79 3.68 -3.07
CA PRO A 35 11.80 2.37 -2.44
C PRO A 35 12.68 2.35 -1.19
N CYS A 36 12.29 1.59 -0.17
CA CYS A 36 13.14 1.35 1.00
C CYS A 36 14.35 0.48 0.66
N PHE A 37 14.16 -0.62 -0.06
CA PHE A 37 15.19 -1.46 -0.64
C PHE A 37 15.41 -1.05 -2.10
N ASN A 38 16.38 -0.16 -2.33
CA ASN A 38 16.64 0.42 -3.64
C ASN A 38 17.70 -0.40 -4.39
N THR A 39 17.26 -1.14 -5.40
CA THR A 39 18.11 -1.92 -6.31
C THR A 39 18.39 -1.20 -7.64
N LEU A 40 17.85 0.00 -7.83
CA LEU A 40 18.03 0.81 -9.06
C LEU A 40 19.35 1.58 -9.08
N VAL A 41 20.22 1.36 -8.09
CA VAL A 41 21.52 2.00 -7.93
C VAL A 41 22.64 0.94 -7.97
N PRO A 42 23.87 1.30 -8.39
CA PRO A 42 24.97 0.32 -8.56
C PRO A 42 25.32 -0.48 -7.30
N SER A 43 25.07 0.08 -6.12
CA SER A 43 25.18 -0.60 -4.84
C SER A 43 23.85 -0.51 -4.12
N PRO A 44 23.09 -1.62 -4.00
CA PRO A 44 21.77 -1.59 -3.39
C PRO A 44 21.79 -0.98 -1.99
N THR A 45 20.79 -0.15 -1.70
CA THR A 45 20.65 0.47 -0.38
C THR A 45 19.39 -0.03 0.32
N LEU A 46 19.42 -0.02 1.65
CA LEU A 46 18.28 -0.36 2.49
C LEU A 46 18.01 0.79 3.47
N CYS A 47 16.76 1.22 3.54
CA CYS A 47 16.34 2.25 4.49
C CYS A 47 16.32 1.73 5.93
N ALA A 48 16.53 2.62 6.92
CA ALA A 48 16.51 2.25 8.33
C ALA A 48 15.10 2.06 8.90
N THR A 49 14.07 2.60 8.24
CA THR A 49 12.69 2.68 8.76
C THR A 49 11.67 2.14 7.76
N PRO A 50 11.70 0.84 7.43
CA PRO A 50 10.81 0.26 6.39
C PRO A 50 9.32 0.46 6.67
N ASN A 51 8.92 0.59 7.94
CA ASN A 51 7.53 0.81 8.31
C ASN A 51 7.01 2.23 8.01
N THR A 52 7.89 3.18 7.66
CA THR A 52 7.49 4.56 7.29
C THR A 52 7.55 4.80 5.77
N TYR A 53 7.83 3.77 4.98
CA TYR A 53 7.87 3.82 3.52
C TYR A 53 6.65 3.12 2.94
N THR A 54 6.06 3.67 1.88
CA THR A 54 5.00 2.98 1.14
C THR A 54 5.56 1.83 0.30
N TYR A 55 6.72 2.03 -0.34
CA TYR A 55 7.30 1.06 -1.28
C TYR A 55 8.51 0.33 -0.69
N TRP A 56 8.51 -1.00 -0.79
CA TRP A 56 9.65 -1.85 -0.46
C TRP A 56 10.70 -1.78 -1.55
N ASP A 57 10.31 -2.05 -2.79
CA ASP A 57 11.13 -1.93 -3.99
C ASP A 57 10.41 -1.02 -5.02
N PRO A 58 10.89 -0.82 -6.25
CA PRO A 58 10.26 0.10 -7.21
C PRO A 58 8.80 -0.20 -7.56
N PHE A 59 8.26 -1.35 -7.17
CA PHE A 59 6.92 -1.81 -7.55
C PHE A 59 6.08 -2.26 -6.35
N HIS A 60 6.69 -2.94 -5.38
CA HIS A 60 5.96 -3.60 -4.30
C HIS A 60 5.83 -2.72 -3.06
N PRO A 61 4.67 -2.75 -2.37
CA PRO A 61 4.49 -2.04 -1.12
C PRO A 61 5.25 -2.70 0.04
N THR A 62 5.56 -1.92 1.08
CA THR A 62 6.11 -2.46 2.34
C THR A 62 5.04 -3.25 3.11
N ALA A 63 5.45 -3.99 4.13
CA ALA A 63 4.53 -4.65 5.05
C ALA A 63 3.55 -3.65 5.71
N ALA A 64 4.02 -2.44 6.04
CA ALA A 64 3.17 -1.39 6.60
C ALA A 64 2.12 -0.88 5.59
N ALA A 65 2.49 -0.70 4.32
CA ALA A 65 1.54 -0.38 3.25
C ALA A 65 0.56 -1.54 2.98
N HIS A 66 1.01 -2.79 3.04
CA HIS A 66 0.11 -3.94 2.98
C HIS A 66 -0.90 -3.98 4.14
N ALA A 67 -0.53 -3.54 5.35
CA ALA A 67 -1.48 -3.45 6.46
C ALA A 67 -2.59 -2.41 6.20
N VAL A 68 -2.25 -1.26 5.61
CA VAL A 68 -3.24 -0.26 5.18
C VAL A 68 -4.19 -0.82 4.12
N ILE A 69 -3.66 -1.54 3.13
CA ILE A 69 -4.45 -2.24 2.11
C ILE A 69 -5.39 -3.27 2.74
N ALA A 70 -4.89 -4.07 3.69
CA ALA A 70 -5.69 -5.08 4.38
C ALA A 70 -6.82 -4.44 5.19
N ASN A 71 -6.57 -3.32 5.87
CA ASN A 71 -7.60 -2.57 6.58
C ASN A 71 -8.67 -2.03 5.63
N ARG A 72 -8.28 -1.50 4.46
CA ARG A 72 -9.23 -1.08 3.43
C ARG A 72 -10.08 -2.26 2.96
N ALA A 73 -9.46 -3.40 2.70
CA ALA A 73 -10.16 -4.61 2.25
C ALA A 73 -11.15 -5.14 3.29
N ALA A 74 -10.74 -5.19 4.57
CA ALA A 74 -11.59 -5.59 5.68
C ALA A 74 -12.81 -4.67 5.81
N ALA A 75 -12.59 -3.35 5.79
CA ALA A 75 -13.66 -2.37 5.85
C ALA A 75 -14.65 -2.52 4.68
N THR A 76 -14.17 -2.79 3.47
CA THR A 76 -15.04 -3.00 2.29
C THR A 76 -15.97 -4.19 2.46
N ILE A 77 -15.56 -5.24 3.17
CA ILE A 77 -16.39 -6.42 3.45
C ILE A 77 -17.11 -6.36 4.82
N GLY A 78 -17.10 -5.19 5.47
CA GLY A 78 -17.78 -4.96 6.75
C GLY A 78 -17.11 -5.62 7.96
N ARG A 79 -15.78 -5.75 7.95
CA ARG A 79 -14.96 -6.23 9.06
C ARG A 79 -14.09 -5.14 9.67
#